data_AF-A0A1G3J7F0-F1
#
_entry.id   AF-A0A1G3J7F0-F1
#
_cell.length_a   1.000
_cell.length_b   1.000
_cell.length_c   1.000
_cell.angle_alpha   90.00
_cell.angle_beta   90.00
_cell.angle_gamma   90.00
#
_symmetry.space_group_name_H-M   'P 1'
#
loop_
_entity.id
_entity.type
_entity.pdbx_description
1 polymer ?
#
loop_
_entity_poly.entity_id
_entity_poly.type
_entity_poly.pdbx_seq_one_letter_code
_entity_poly.pdbx_strand_id
1 'polypeptide(L)'
;MKSKLLADHKQTGKLFQPPLLTLGTFVETAWLDFGIPEFIWIHILCEECGIDEGSILFLEFTKISDKYFSSKTNNGTASTLISSYSILSEDDKIQIIKALKKNGLLSRLKYILSPFLFLYPNCPLNFILEQDIANNLHKEYLFKYKEYLEKLTDKTSFESTIVMANVVSFLNHLNRLKIAQGNNFPDFKEVLDYPETENSKRIASFLRSTISMCFNKEWDYNRDNEWIKYFWNQSYRLEPFKI
;
A
#
# COMPACT_ATOMS: atom_id res chain seq x y z
N MET A 1 -10.84 -37.23 25.80
CA MET A 1 -11.48 -35.97 26.25
C MET A 1 -11.69 -35.08 25.04
N LYS A 2 -12.94 -34.74 24.68
CA LYS A 2 -13.23 -33.74 23.64
C LYS A 2 -13.00 -32.36 24.25
N SER A 3 -11.97 -31.62 23.82
CA SER A 3 -11.88 -30.21 24.17
C SER A 3 -13.09 -29.47 23.59
N LYS A 4 -13.77 -28.66 24.40
CA LYS A 4 -14.83 -27.77 23.90
C LYS A 4 -14.18 -26.84 22.88
N LEU A 5 -14.74 -26.76 21.67
CA LEU A 5 -14.20 -26.11 20.47
C LEU A 5 -13.85 -24.60 20.62
N LEU A 6 -14.01 -24.00 21.80
CA LEU A 6 -13.81 -22.57 22.08
C LEU A 6 -13.30 -22.31 23.51
N ALA A 7 -12.69 -23.30 24.17
CA ALA A 7 -12.26 -23.20 25.57
C ALA A 7 -11.30 -22.02 25.83
N ASP A 8 -10.49 -21.66 24.82
CA ASP A 8 -9.46 -20.62 24.95
C ASP A 8 -9.95 -19.23 24.50
N HIS A 9 -11.22 -19.08 24.09
CA HIS A 9 -11.79 -17.81 23.62
C HIS A 9 -12.42 -17.02 24.79
N LYS A 10 -12.20 -15.71 24.81
CA LYS A 10 -12.82 -14.82 25.80
C LYS A 10 -14.16 -14.32 25.26
N GLN A 11 -15.26 -14.59 25.97
CA GLN A 11 -16.57 -14.08 25.58
C GLN A 11 -16.72 -12.61 26.01
N THR A 12 -16.94 -11.72 25.05
CA THR A 12 -17.25 -10.30 25.28
C THR A 12 -18.66 -10.03 24.74
N GLY A 13 -19.64 -9.96 25.64
CA GLY A 13 -21.07 -9.90 25.26
C GLY A 13 -21.55 -11.19 24.59
N LYS A 14 -22.07 -11.08 23.35
CA LYS A 14 -22.49 -12.24 22.53
C LYS A 14 -21.39 -12.79 21.61
N LEU A 15 -20.22 -12.13 21.55
CA LEU A 15 -19.14 -12.50 20.65
C LEU A 15 -18.03 -13.25 21.41
N PHE A 16 -17.56 -14.36 20.85
CA PHE A 16 -16.38 -15.07 21.35
C PHE A 16 -15.13 -14.54 20.65
N GLN A 17 -14.22 -13.93 21.42
CA GLN A 17 -12.98 -13.37 20.91
C GLN A 17 -11.85 -14.40 21.05
N PRO A 18 -11.17 -14.77 19.96
CA PRO A 18 -9.98 -15.61 20.04
C PRO A 18 -8.90 -14.99 20.93
N PRO A 19 -8.11 -15.81 21.64
CA PRO A 19 -7.11 -15.32 22.59
C PRO A 19 -6.07 -14.39 21.95
N LEU A 20 -5.79 -14.55 20.66
CA LEU A 20 -4.91 -13.63 19.91
C LEU A 20 -5.46 -12.19 19.86
N LEU A 21 -6.79 -12.01 19.71
CA LEU A 21 -7.45 -10.70 19.73
C LEU A 21 -7.53 -10.10 21.14
N THR A 22 -7.21 -10.88 22.17
CA THR A 22 -7.13 -10.37 23.56
C THR A 22 -5.75 -9.80 23.91
N LEU A 23 -4.73 -10.05 23.07
CA LEU A 23 -3.36 -9.55 23.23
C LEU A 23 -3.13 -8.18 22.57
N GLY A 24 -4.12 -7.64 21.85
CA GLY A 24 -4.08 -6.32 21.22
C GLY A 24 -5.34 -6.00 20.42
N THR A 25 -5.54 -4.75 20.00
CA THR A 25 -6.62 -4.34 19.09
C THR A 25 -6.30 -4.78 17.66
N PHE A 26 -6.63 -6.02 17.33
CA PHE A 26 -6.60 -6.49 15.94
C PHE A 26 -8.00 -6.36 15.36
N VAL A 27 -8.20 -5.35 14.52
CA VAL A 27 -9.46 -5.17 13.77
C VAL A 27 -9.39 -5.97 12.47
N GLU A 28 -10.54 -6.48 12.03
CA GLU A 28 -10.70 -7.08 10.70
C GLU A 28 -10.19 -6.11 9.63
N THR A 29 -9.50 -6.64 8.62
CA THR A 29 -8.69 -5.81 7.73
C THR A 29 -9.58 -4.92 6.87
N ALA A 30 -9.54 -3.61 7.09
CA ALA A 30 -10.18 -2.62 6.25
C ALA A 30 -9.31 -2.34 5.00
N TRP A 31 -8.95 -3.39 4.26
CA TRP A 31 -8.14 -3.30 3.04
C TRP A 31 -8.80 -2.40 2.00
N LEU A 32 -10.10 -2.58 1.79
CA LEU A 32 -10.88 -1.74 0.89
C LEU A 32 -10.75 -0.28 1.35
N ASP A 33 -11.13 0.02 2.59
CA ASP A 33 -11.24 1.40 3.06
C ASP A 33 -9.88 2.12 3.19
N PHE A 34 -8.83 1.44 3.67
CA PHE A 34 -7.54 2.06 3.99
C PHE A 34 -6.37 1.52 3.16
N GLY A 35 -6.37 0.25 2.79
CA GLY A 35 -5.28 -0.36 2.03
C GLY A 35 -5.20 0.15 0.59
N ILE A 36 -6.34 0.17 -0.11
CA ILE A 36 -6.38 0.60 -1.52
C ILE A 36 -5.91 2.06 -1.67
N PRO A 37 -6.45 3.06 -0.94
CA PRO A 37 -6.01 4.45 -1.10
C PRO A 37 -4.51 4.64 -0.84
N GLU A 38 -3.91 3.82 0.02
CA GLU A 38 -2.51 3.94 0.39
C GLU A 38 -1.57 3.22 -0.58
N PHE A 39 -2.00 2.12 -1.19
CA PHE A 39 -1.13 1.25 -1.97
C PHE A 39 -1.44 1.19 -3.46
N ILE A 40 -2.50 1.85 -3.93
CA ILE A 40 -2.90 1.86 -5.35
C ILE A 40 -1.78 2.30 -6.30
N TRP A 41 -0.92 3.22 -5.87
CA TRP A 41 0.22 3.68 -6.66
C TRP A 41 1.23 2.56 -6.97
N ILE A 42 1.36 1.55 -6.10
CA ILE A 42 2.22 0.37 -6.34
C ILE A 42 1.66 -0.45 -7.49
N HIS A 43 0.34 -0.66 -7.50
CA HIS A 43 -0.34 -1.37 -8.59
C HIS A 43 -0.19 -0.62 -9.91
N ILE A 44 -0.39 0.71 -9.92
CA ILE A 44 -0.20 1.55 -11.12
C ILE A 44 1.22 1.38 -11.67
N LEU A 45 2.25 1.43 -10.82
CA LEU A 45 3.64 1.23 -11.25
C LEU A 45 3.85 -0.15 -11.91
N CYS A 46 3.26 -1.21 -11.33
CA CYS A 46 3.38 -2.57 -11.85
C CYS A 46 2.60 -2.77 -13.16
N GLU A 47 1.42 -2.19 -13.30
CA GLU A 47 0.60 -2.31 -14.52
C GLU A 47 1.22 -1.54 -15.69
N GLU A 48 1.81 -0.37 -15.45
CA GLU A 48 2.36 0.48 -16.52
C GLU A 48 3.78 0.07 -16.94
N CYS A 49 4.53 -0.64 -16.08
CA CYS A 49 5.93 -1.03 -16.34
C CYS A 49 6.17 -2.54 -16.38
N GLY A 50 5.18 -3.35 -16.03
CA GLY A 50 5.39 -4.74 -15.64
C GLY A 50 5.82 -4.87 -14.18
N ILE A 51 5.58 -6.06 -13.60
CA ILE A 51 5.74 -6.31 -12.16
C ILE A 51 7.18 -6.05 -11.71
N ASP A 52 8.18 -6.58 -12.42
CA ASP A 52 9.59 -6.45 -12.02
C ASP A 52 10.05 -4.99 -12.01
N GLU A 53 9.84 -4.27 -13.11
CA GLU A 53 10.27 -2.87 -13.22
C GLU A 53 9.47 -1.94 -12.32
N GLY A 54 8.16 -2.17 -12.18
CA GLY A 54 7.29 -1.43 -11.26
C GLY A 54 7.73 -1.61 -9.80
N SER A 55 8.09 -2.83 -9.42
CA SER A 55 8.60 -3.16 -8.08
C SER A 55 9.93 -2.46 -7.79
N ILE A 56 10.86 -2.46 -8.75
CA ILE A 56 12.14 -1.74 -8.64
C ILE A 56 11.90 -0.24 -8.49
N LEU A 57 11.00 0.33 -9.30
CA LEU A 57 10.72 1.76 -9.27
C LEU A 57 10.09 2.19 -7.93
N PHE A 58 9.15 1.41 -7.42
CA PHE A 58 8.57 1.58 -6.08
C PHE A 58 9.66 1.51 -5.00
N LEU A 59 10.51 0.47 -5.03
CA LEU A 59 11.56 0.24 -4.05
C LEU A 59 12.56 1.41 -4.01
N GLU A 60 13.00 1.90 -5.16
CA GLU A 60 13.97 3.00 -5.23
C GLU A 60 13.36 4.34 -4.80
N PHE A 61 12.12 4.62 -5.20
CA PHE A 61 11.41 5.83 -4.75
C PHE A 61 11.20 5.85 -3.24
N THR A 62 10.73 4.75 -2.67
CA THR A 62 10.51 4.61 -1.23
C THR A 62 11.81 4.71 -0.45
N LYS A 63 12.89 4.02 -0.88
CA LYS A 63 14.23 4.15 -0.26
C LYS A 63 14.77 5.59 -0.26
N ILE A 64 14.58 6.33 -1.35
CA ILE A 64 14.99 7.73 -1.43
C ILE A 64 14.19 8.58 -0.44
N SER A 65 12.87 8.39 -0.43
CA SER A 65 11.94 9.13 0.43
C SER A 65 12.17 8.85 1.92
N ASP A 66 12.49 7.61 2.25
CA ASP A 66 12.61 7.12 3.61
C ASP A 66 13.65 7.86 4.47
N LYS A 67 14.70 8.37 3.83
CA LYS A 67 15.73 9.21 4.45
C LYS A 67 15.18 10.48 5.10
N TYR A 68 14.03 10.95 4.64
CA TYR A 68 13.38 12.19 5.11
C TYR A 68 12.26 11.91 6.12
N PHE A 69 11.86 10.64 6.29
CA PHE A 69 10.88 10.22 7.29
C PHE A 69 11.50 9.81 8.63
N SER A 70 12.77 9.43 8.61
CA SER A 70 13.44 8.75 9.73
C SER A 70 13.55 9.61 11.01
N SER A 71 13.46 10.94 10.91
CA SER A 71 13.45 11.86 12.07
C SER A 71 12.03 12.33 12.46
N LYS A 72 11.03 12.06 11.63
CA LYS A 72 9.66 12.60 11.76
C LYS A 72 8.65 11.57 12.20
N THR A 73 8.98 10.29 12.03
CA THR A 73 8.11 9.18 12.39
C THR A 73 8.91 8.14 13.16
N ASN A 74 8.30 7.57 14.20
CA ASN A 74 8.81 6.35 14.84
C ASN A 74 8.39 5.10 14.05
N ASN A 75 7.77 5.28 12.89
CA ASN A 75 7.16 4.22 12.11
C ASN A 75 7.96 3.95 10.83
N GLY A 76 8.55 2.76 10.78
CA GLY A 76 9.30 2.28 9.63
C GLY A 76 8.47 1.97 8.37
N THR A 77 7.17 2.24 8.36
CA THR A 77 6.33 2.01 7.17
C THR A 77 5.93 3.29 6.46
N ALA A 78 6.24 4.47 7.01
CA ALA A 78 5.75 5.76 6.54
C ALA A 78 5.98 6.00 5.03
N SER A 79 7.17 5.72 4.51
CA SER A 79 7.51 5.92 3.10
C SER A 79 6.73 5.02 2.12
N THR A 80 6.00 4.00 2.59
CA THR A 80 5.14 3.15 1.74
C THR A 80 3.71 3.67 1.59
N LEU A 81 3.27 4.52 2.52
CA LEU A 81 1.91 5.05 2.58
C LEU A 81 1.86 6.40 1.86
N ILE A 82 0.90 6.56 0.96
CA ILE A 82 0.65 7.86 0.32
C ILE A 82 0.39 8.93 1.39
N SER A 83 -0.47 8.68 2.36
CA SER A 83 -0.85 9.69 3.36
C SER A 83 0.31 10.25 4.16
N SER A 84 1.36 9.46 4.36
CA SER A 84 2.55 9.88 5.10
C SER A 84 3.30 11.02 4.40
N TYR A 85 3.21 11.16 3.08
CA TYR A 85 3.89 12.28 2.40
C TYR A 85 3.33 13.66 2.78
N SER A 86 2.15 13.73 3.42
CA SER A 86 1.57 14.96 3.96
C SER A 86 2.39 15.56 5.12
N ILE A 87 3.18 14.76 5.85
CA ILE A 87 3.98 15.24 6.99
C ILE A 87 5.35 15.80 6.58
N LEU A 88 5.73 15.64 5.31
CA LEU A 88 6.99 16.18 4.78
C LEU A 88 6.87 17.69 4.60
N SER A 89 7.95 18.41 4.95
CA SER A 89 8.03 19.84 4.65
C SER A 89 8.29 20.04 3.16
N GLU A 90 8.06 21.25 2.66
CA GLU A 90 8.40 21.59 1.27
C GLU A 90 9.90 21.39 0.97
N ASP A 91 10.77 21.68 1.93
CA ASP A 91 12.21 21.40 1.79
C ASP A 91 12.49 19.91 1.60
N ASP A 92 11.87 19.01 2.37
CA ASP A 92 12.06 17.57 2.20
C ASP A 92 11.57 17.10 0.83
N LYS A 93 10.40 17.57 0.40
CA LYS A 93 9.85 17.28 -0.93
C LYS A 93 10.81 17.72 -2.03
N ILE A 94 11.36 18.94 -1.94
CA ILE A 94 12.37 19.45 -2.88
C ILE A 94 13.62 18.55 -2.90
N GLN A 95 14.09 18.10 -1.73
CA GLN A 95 15.26 17.21 -1.66
C GLN A 95 14.97 15.83 -2.26
N ILE A 96 13.78 15.28 -2.04
CA ILE A 96 13.32 14.03 -2.67
C ILE A 96 13.31 14.20 -4.19
N ILE A 97 12.72 15.27 -4.73
CA ILE A 97 12.68 15.53 -6.18
C ILE A 97 14.09 15.65 -6.76
N LYS A 98 15.00 16.37 -6.10
CA LYS A 98 16.41 16.45 -6.51
C LYS A 98 17.09 15.08 -6.52
N ALA A 99 16.85 14.25 -5.51
CA ALA A 99 17.40 12.91 -5.44
C ALA A 99 16.81 12.00 -6.55
N LEU A 100 15.50 12.05 -6.80
CA LEU A 100 14.87 11.29 -7.88
C LEU A 100 15.40 11.70 -9.26
N LYS A 101 15.59 13.01 -9.48
CA LYS A 101 16.20 13.53 -10.72
C LYS A 101 17.63 13.06 -10.89
N LYS A 102 18.45 13.13 -9.83
CA LYS A 102 19.84 12.66 -9.84
C LYS A 102 19.95 11.16 -10.15
N ASN A 103 19.00 10.36 -9.70
CA ASN A 103 18.95 8.91 -9.96
C ASN A 103 18.23 8.54 -11.27
N GLY A 104 17.81 9.53 -12.08
CA GLY A 104 17.14 9.28 -13.36
C GLY A 104 15.70 8.72 -13.25
N LEU A 105 15.10 8.75 -12.06
CA LEU A 105 13.78 8.14 -11.80
C LEU A 105 12.62 9.12 -12.04
N LEU A 106 12.87 10.43 -11.86
CA LEU A 106 11.81 11.45 -11.82
C LEU A 106 10.95 11.50 -13.07
N SER A 107 11.55 11.51 -14.26
CA SER A 107 10.80 11.60 -15.52
C SER A 107 9.88 10.40 -15.73
N ARG A 108 10.36 9.21 -15.38
CA ARG A 108 9.59 7.96 -15.49
C ARG A 108 8.43 7.95 -14.50
N LEU A 109 8.68 8.30 -13.23
CA LEU A 109 7.65 8.42 -12.20
C LEU A 109 6.58 9.45 -12.58
N LYS A 110 6.99 10.63 -13.07
CA LYS A 110 6.05 11.65 -13.58
C LYS A 110 5.19 11.06 -14.69
N TYR A 111 5.79 10.46 -15.70
CA TYR A 111 5.03 9.89 -16.83
C TYR A 111 3.95 8.90 -16.37
N ILE A 112 4.31 7.98 -15.46
CA ILE A 112 3.40 6.92 -14.98
C ILE A 112 2.33 7.47 -14.03
N LEU A 113 2.71 8.30 -13.06
CA LEU A 113 1.81 8.71 -11.98
C LEU A 113 1.00 9.97 -12.32
N SER A 114 1.39 10.77 -13.32
CA SER A 114 0.68 12.03 -13.65
C SER A 114 -0.82 11.83 -13.88
N PRO A 115 -1.29 10.84 -14.66
CA PRO A 115 -2.71 10.68 -14.90
C PRO A 115 -3.50 10.38 -13.60
N PHE A 116 -2.94 9.58 -12.69
CA PHE A 116 -3.52 9.37 -11.36
C PHE A 116 -3.53 10.64 -10.51
N LEU A 117 -2.40 11.37 -10.49
CA LEU A 117 -2.27 12.59 -9.70
C LEU A 117 -3.15 13.74 -10.26
N PHE A 118 -3.51 13.71 -11.54
CA PHE A 118 -4.52 14.60 -12.11
C PHE A 118 -5.96 14.24 -11.71
N LEU A 119 -6.27 12.95 -11.52
CA LEU A 119 -7.56 12.53 -10.96
C LEU A 119 -7.67 12.90 -9.47
N TYR A 120 -6.54 12.90 -8.76
CA TYR A 120 -6.41 13.17 -7.33
C TYR A 120 -5.46 14.33 -7.04
N PRO A 121 -5.80 15.59 -7.39
CA PRO A 121 -4.92 16.75 -7.23
C PRO A 121 -4.51 17.04 -5.77
N ASN A 122 -5.28 16.59 -4.78
CA ASN A 122 -4.88 16.73 -3.37
C ASN A 122 -4.15 15.49 -2.83
N CYS A 123 -3.70 14.59 -3.72
CA CYS A 123 -2.87 13.46 -3.34
C CYS A 123 -1.58 13.96 -2.70
N PRO A 124 -1.17 13.42 -1.54
CA PRO A 124 0.10 13.74 -0.89
C PRO A 124 1.33 13.53 -1.77
N LEU A 125 1.26 12.66 -2.79
CA LEU A 125 2.32 12.45 -3.78
C LEU A 125 2.33 13.50 -4.90
N ASN A 126 1.39 14.46 -4.93
CA ASN A 126 1.26 15.40 -6.03
C ASN A 126 2.47 16.36 -6.16
N PHE A 127 3.32 16.48 -5.14
CA PHE A 127 4.60 17.22 -5.24
C PHE A 127 5.57 16.62 -6.28
N ILE A 128 5.34 15.38 -6.74
CA ILE A 128 6.06 14.78 -7.87
C ILE A 128 5.79 15.55 -9.17
N LEU A 129 4.58 16.10 -9.31
CA LEU A 129 4.24 16.97 -10.43
C LEU A 129 4.79 18.36 -10.14
N GLU A 130 5.83 18.76 -10.86
CA GLU A 130 6.19 20.18 -10.94
C GLU A 130 5.05 20.93 -11.66
N GLN A 131 4.87 22.22 -11.39
CA GLN A 131 3.72 23.05 -11.81
C GLN A 131 3.50 23.15 -13.35
N ASP A 132 4.33 22.50 -14.16
CA ASP A 132 4.45 22.71 -15.61
C ASP A 132 3.76 21.64 -16.48
N ILE A 133 3.04 20.67 -15.89
CA ILE A 133 2.39 19.64 -16.72
C ILE A 133 0.97 20.08 -17.09
N ALA A 134 0.75 20.28 -18.38
CA ALA A 134 -0.58 20.53 -18.93
C ALA A 134 -1.53 19.38 -18.58
N ASN A 135 -2.69 19.72 -18.01
CA ASN A 135 -3.72 18.76 -17.64
C ASN A 135 -4.34 18.15 -18.90
N ASN A 136 -3.82 16.99 -19.31
CA ASN A 136 -4.39 16.18 -20.38
C ASN A 136 -5.06 14.94 -19.76
N LEU A 137 -6.05 15.15 -18.90
CA LEU A 137 -6.85 14.06 -18.37
C LEU A 137 -7.73 13.47 -19.48
N HIS A 138 -7.26 12.38 -20.09
CA HIS A 138 -8.02 11.65 -21.10
C HIS A 138 -9.11 10.81 -20.42
N LYS A 139 -10.35 10.86 -20.95
CA LYS A 139 -11.47 10.02 -20.47
C LYS A 139 -11.12 8.52 -20.43
N GLU A 140 -10.24 8.09 -21.32
CA GLU A 140 -9.72 6.71 -21.39
C GLU A 140 -8.96 6.31 -20.12
N TYR A 141 -8.24 7.24 -19.50
CA TYR A 141 -7.52 6.95 -18.26
C TYR A 141 -8.48 6.72 -17.07
N LEU A 142 -9.61 7.42 -17.03
CA LEU A 142 -10.61 7.18 -15.98
C LEU A 142 -11.19 5.75 -16.07
N PHE A 143 -11.35 5.20 -17.27
CA PHE A 143 -11.79 3.81 -17.43
C PHE A 143 -10.72 2.84 -16.93
N LYS A 144 -9.48 3.00 -17.38
CA LYS A 144 -8.33 2.19 -16.93
C LYS A 144 -8.14 2.24 -15.41
N TYR A 145 -8.32 3.42 -14.82
CA TYR A 145 -8.22 3.61 -13.37
C TYR A 145 -9.29 2.81 -12.59
N LYS A 146 -10.49 2.64 -13.14
CA LYS A 146 -11.51 1.79 -12.50
C LYS A 146 -11.14 0.32 -12.54
N GLU A 147 -10.57 -0.15 -13.64
CA GLU A 147 -10.06 -1.52 -13.74
C GLU A 147 -8.98 -1.76 -12.68
N TYR A 148 -8.10 -0.78 -12.44
CA TYR A 148 -7.12 -0.83 -11.35
C TYR A 148 -7.76 -0.94 -9.96
N LEU A 149 -8.80 -0.16 -9.70
CA LEU A 149 -9.53 -0.25 -8.43
C LEU A 149 -10.20 -1.61 -8.27
N GLU A 150 -10.89 -2.09 -9.32
CA GLU A 150 -11.60 -3.36 -9.32
C GLU A 150 -10.67 -4.53 -9.00
N LYS A 151 -9.51 -4.61 -9.67
CA LYS A 151 -8.47 -5.61 -9.42
C LYS A 151 -7.97 -5.63 -7.97
N LEU A 152 -8.01 -4.49 -7.29
CA LEU A 152 -7.58 -4.35 -5.89
C LEU A 152 -8.72 -4.54 -4.87
N THR A 153 -9.99 -4.56 -5.29
CA THR A 153 -11.11 -4.70 -4.34
C THR A 153 -11.06 -6.02 -3.56
N ASP A 154 -10.70 -7.11 -4.24
CA ASP A 154 -10.42 -8.39 -3.61
C ASP A 154 -9.00 -8.42 -3.06
N LYS A 155 -8.85 -8.41 -1.73
CA LYS A 155 -7.55 -8.55 -1.05
C LYS A 155 -6.84 -9.87 -1.40
N THR A 156 -7.57 -10.87 -1.88
CA THR A 156 -7.05 -12.19 -2.25
C THR A 156 -6.74 -12.33 -3.72
N SER A 157 -6.92 -11.28 -4.53
CA SER A 157 -6.53 -11.26 -5.93
C SER A 157 -5.01 -11.36 -6.11
N PHE A 158 -4.60 -11.71 -7.32
CA PHE A 158 -3.19 -11.74 -7.71
C PHE A 158 -2.58 -10.34 -7.55
N GLU A 159 -3.27 -9.31 -8.02
CA GLU A 159 -2.82 -7.91 -8.02
C GLU A 159 -2.64 -7.37 -6.60
N SER A 160 -3.62 -7.61 -5.71
CA SER A 160 -3.50 -7.28 -4.29
C SER A 160 -2.30 -8.00 -3.66
N THR A 161 -2.06 -9.26 -4.04
CA THR A 161 -0.94 -10.05 -3.55
C THR A 161 0.41 -9.48 -4.01
N ILE A 162 0.53 -9.04 -5.27
CA ILE A 162 1.72 -8.36 -5.79
C ILE A 162 2.01 -7.05 -5.06
N VAL A 163 0.97 -6.25 -4.82
CA VAL A 163 1.10 -4.99 -4.05
C VAL A 163 1.61 -5.28 -2.63
N MET A 164 1.01 -6.25 -1.93
CA MET A 164 1.43 -6.63 -0.60
C MET A 164 2.86 -7.20 -0.58
N ALA A 165 3.25 -7.97 -1.59
CA ALA A 165 4.61 -8.48 -1.74
C ALA A 165 5.64 -7.36 -1.83
N ASN A 166 5.34 -6.32 -2.62
CA ASN A 166 6.20 -5.14 -2.76
C ASN A 166 6.40 -4.40 -1.43
N VAL A 167 5.31 -4.15 -0.71
CA VAL A 167 5.37 -3.47 0.60
C VAL A 167 6.20 -4.28 1.59
N VAL A 168 5.95 -5.59 1.71
CA VAL A 168 6.70 -6.46 2.64
C VAL A 168 8.17 -6.59 2.23
N SER A 169 8.46 -6.72 0.94
CA SER A 169 9.83 -6.75 0.41
C SER A 169 10.60 -5.47 0.77
N PHE A 170 9.97 -4.29 0.61
CA PHE A 170 10.57 -3.03 1.05
C PHE A 170 10.88 -3.01 2.55
N LEU A 171 9.93 -3.42 3.40
CA LEU A 171 10.15 -3.47 4.85
C LEU A 171 11.28 -4.41 5.24
N ASN A 172 11.42 -5.53 4.53
CA ASN A 172 12.53 -6.46 4.69
C ASN A 172 13.86 -5.81 4.25
N HIS A 173 13.90 -5.13 3.10
CA HIS A 173 15.10 -4.44 2.60
C HIS A 173 15.61 -3.34 3.54
N LEU A 174 14.73 -2.70 4.31
CA LEU A 174 15.11 -1.71 5.32
C LEU A 174 15.43 -2.33 6.69
N ASN A 175 15.45 -3.65 6.83
CA ASN A 175 15.60 -4.36 8.11
C ASN A 175 14.54 -3.99 9.16
N ARG A 176 13.36 -3.57 8.71
CA ARG A 176 12.23 -3.16 9.56
C ARG A 176 11.27 -4.30 9.87
N LEU A 177 11.36 -5.37 9.09
CA LEU A 177 10.74 -6.65 9.38
C LEU A 177 11.84 -7.66 9.72
N LYS A 178 11.97 -8.03 11.00
CA LYS A 178 12.90 -9.09 11.43
C LYS A 178 12.20 -10.43 11.36
N ILE A 179 12.46 -11.18 10.30
CA ILE A 179 11.96 -12.56 10.17
C ILE A 179 12.95 -13.50 10.86
N ALA A 180 12.43 -14.40 11.70
CA ALA A 180 13.26 -15.34 12.44
C ALA A 180 14.05 -16.25 11.47
N GLN A 181 15.36 -16.36 11.68
CA GLN A 181 16.22 -17.27 10.92
C GLN A 181 15.79 -18.72 11.18
N GLY A 182 15.62 -19.50 10.11
CA GLY A 182 15.21 -20.92 10.15
C GLY A 182 13.86 -21.22 9.50
N ASN A 183 13.02 -20.21 9.28
CA ASN A 183 11.88 -20.33 8.37
C ASN A 183 12.35 -20.00 6.96
N ASN A 184 12.14 -20.91 5.99
CA ASN A 184 12.36 -20.61 4.57
C ASN A 184 11.63 -19.32 4.23
N PHE A 185 12.39 -18.23 4.04
CA PHE A 185 11.85 -16.97 3.56
C PHE A 185 11.13 -17.25 2.24
N PRO A 186 9.88 -16.81 2.07
CA PRO A 186 9.24 -16.77 0.77
C PRO A 186 10.17 -16.16 -0.28
N ASP A 187 10.62 -16.91 -1.29
CA ASP A 187 11.13 -16.22 -2.47
C ASP A 187 9.94 -15.43 -3.02
N PHE A 188 9.96 -14.11 -2.87
CA PHE A 188 8.86 -13.26 -3.33
C PHE A 188 8.68 -13.37 -4.85
N LYS A 189 9.60 -13.98 -5.59
CA LYS A 189 9.37 -14.36 -7.00
C LYS A 189 8.32 -15.45 -7.16
N GLU A 190 8.19 -16.37 -6.21
CA GLU A 190 7.14 -17.42 -6.25
C GLU A 190 5.74 -16.84 -6.05
N VAL A 191 5.62 -15.57 -5.65
CA VAL A 191 4.33 -14.88 -5.63
C VAL A 191 3.73 -14.73 -7.03
N LEU A 192 4.57 -14.75 -8.08
CA LEU A 192 4.14 -14.68 -9.47
C LEU A 192 3.34 -15.92 -9.88
N ASP A 193 3.51 -17.04 -9.18
CA ASP A 193 2.75 -18.27 -9.38
C ASP A 193 1.48 -18.33 -8.49
N TYR A 194 1.04 -17.22 -7.89
CA TYR A 194 -0.20 -17.19 -7.12
C TYR A 194 -1.43 -17.13 -8.05
N PRO A 195 -2.51 -17.89 -7.81
CA PRO A 195 -2.75 -18.84 -6.71
C PRO A 195 -2.44 -20.32 -7.06
N GLU A 196 -1.60 -20.58 -8.06
CA GLU A 196 -1.45 -21.90 -8.69
C GLU A 196 -0.70 -22.93 -7.83
N THR A 197 0.17 -22.51 -6.91
CA THR A 197 0.97 -23.42 -6.08
C THR A 197 0.64 -23.31 -4.59
N GLU A 198 0.81 -24.41 -3.85
CA GLU A 198 0.63 -24.39 -2.39
C GLU A 198 1.65 -23.46 -1.72
N ASN A 199 2.85 -23.32 -2.28
CA ASN A 199 3.81 -22.37 -1.74
C ASN A 199 3.37 -20.92 -2.01
N SER A 200 2.95 -20.58 -3.24
CA SER A 200 2.48 -19.22 -3.54
C SER A 200 1.27 -18.81 -2.68
N LYS A 201 0.33 -19.74 -2.41
CA LYS A 201 -0.78 -19.53 -1.44
C LYS A 201 -0.29 -19.32 0.00
N ARG A 202 0.73 -20.07 0.43
CA ARG A 202 1.36 -19.89 1.76
C ARG A 202 2.03 -18.52 1.87
N ILE A 203 2.75 -18.10 0.83
CA ILE A 203 3.38 -16.77 0.74
C ILE A 203 2.30 -15.68 0.79
N ALA A 204 1.25 -15.77 -0.03
CA ALA A 204 0.15 -14.80 -0.03
C ALA A 204 -0.54 -14.70 1.33
N SER A 205 -0.67 -15.81 2.06
CA SER A 205 -1.22 -15.81 3.42
C SER A 205 -0.31 -15.10 4.42
N PHE A 206 1.02 -15.31 4.31
CA PHE A 206 2.01 -14.58 5.09
C PHE A 206 2.04 -13.08 4.78
N LEU A 207 1.92 -12.70 3.51
CA LEU A 207 1.85 -11.30 3.08
C LEU A 207 0.64 -10.60 3.69
N ARG A 208 -0.55 -11.21 3.56
CA ARG A 208 -1.80 -10.65 4.09
C ARG A 208 -1.75 -10.45 5.60
N SER A 209 -1.20 -11.41 6.35
CA SER A 209 -1.06 -11.29 7.81
C SER A 209 -0.03 -10.24 8.20
N THR A 210 1.09 -10.17 7.49
CA THR A 210 2.15 -9.17 7.74
C THR A 210 1.64 -7.76 7.51
N ILE A 211 0.93 -7.51 6.42
CA ILE A 211 0.32 -6.20 6.15
C ILE A 211 -0.65 -5.82 7.27
N SER A 212 -1.56 -6.74 7.65
CA SER A 212 -2.50 -6.48 8.74
C SER A 212 -1.80 -6.25 10.09
N MET A 213 -0.61 -6.80 10.31
CA MET A 213 0.19 -6.57 11.52
C MET A 213 0.94 -5.24 11.48
N CYS A 214 1.59 -4.93 10.36
CA CYS A 214 2.43 -3.75 10.20
C CYS A 214 1.66 -2.44 10.06
N PHE A 215 0.40 -2.50 9.63
CA PHE A 215 -0.41 -1.31 9.33
C PHE A 215 -1.68 -1.20 10.18
N ASN A 216 -1.94 -2.13 11.11
CA ASN A 216 -3.15 -2.09 11.94
C ASN A 216 -3.29 -0.78 12.70
N LYS A 217 -2.19 -0.33 13.32
CA LYS A 217 -2.19 0.89 14.12
C LYS A 217 -2.42 2.10 13.24
N GLU A 218 -1.74 2.16 12.10
CA GLU A 218 -1.84 3.22 11.12
C GLU A 218 -3.27 3.33 10.57
N TRP A 219 -3.96 2.19 10.39
CA TRP A 219 -5.36 2.17 9.93
C TRP A 219 -6.37 2.44 11.04
N ASP A 220 -6.12 1.99 12.28
CA ASP A 220 -7.03 2.23 13.40
C ASP A 220 -6.92 3.66 13.95
N TYR A 221 -5.70 4.22 14.03
CA TYR A 221 -5.49 5.61 14.45
C TYR A 221 -5.86 6.64 13.38
N ASN A 222 -5.79 6.28 12.09
CA ASN A 222 -6.10 7.20 10.99
C ASN A 222 -7.50 6.99 10.39
N ARG A 223 -8.52 6.64 11.17
CA ARG A 223 -9.92 6.76 10.69
C ARG A 223 -10.25 8.18 10.20
N ASP A 224 -9.54 9.16 10.72
CA ASP A 224 -9.62 10.56 10.30
C ASP A 224 -8.59 10.97 9.23
N ASN A 225 -7.96 10.02 8.52
CA ASN A 225 -7.01 10.35 7.47
C ASN A 225 -7.65 11.20 6.36
N GLU A 226 -7.19 12.44 6.21
CA GLU A 226 -7.71 13.37 5.19
C GLU A 226 -7.46 12.86 3.76
N TRP A 227 -6.36 12.13 3.51
CA TRP A 227 -6.11 11.54 2.20
C TRP A 227 -7.16 10.45 1.88
N ILE A 228 -7.45 9.56 2.82
CA ILE A 228 -8.40 8.45 2.60
C ILE A 228 -9.82 8.99 2.39
N LYS A 229 -10.24 9.95 3.22
CA LYS A 229 -11.52 10.65 3.05
C LYS A 229 -11.59 11.35 1.69
N TYR A 230 -10.54 12.08 1.32
CA TYR A 230 -10.46 12.76 0.03
C TYR A 230 -10.51 11.77 -1.13
N PHE A 231 -9.76 10.66 -1.07
CA PHE A 231 -9.70 9.64 -2.10
C PHE A 231 -11.08 9.08 -2.43
N TRP A 232 -11.84 8.64 -1.42
CA TRP A 232 -13.18 8.09 -1.65
C TRP A 232 -14.19 9.14 -2.11
N ASN A 233 -14.16 10.34 -1.52
CA ASN A 233 -15.02 11.44 -1.95
C ASN A 233 -14.75 11.86 -3.40
N GLN A 234 -13.47 11.91 -3.79
CA GLN A 234 -13.07 12.24 -5.15
C GLN A 234 -13.42 11.12 -6.12
N SER A 235 -13.24 9.84 -5.74
CA SER A 235 -13.68 8.69 -6.54
C SER A 235 -15.17 8.78 -6.86
N TYR A 236 -16.00 9.07 -5.84
CA TYR A 236 -17.44 9.25 -6.00
C TYR A 236 -17.81 10.46 -6.88
N ARG A 237 -17.03 11.55 -6.83
CA ARG A 237 -17.23 12.72 -7.72
C ARG A 237 -16.87 12.40 -9.18
N LEU A 238 -15.81 11.62 -9.39
CA LEU A 238 -15.37 11.22 -10.72
C LEU A 238 -16.38 10.28 -11.39
N GLU A 239 -17.01 9.39 -10.61
CA GLU A 239 -18.13 8.58 -11.05
C GLU A 239 -19.16 8.38 -9.94
N PRO A 240 -20.25 9.17 -9.94
CA PRO A 240 -21.33 8.99 -9.00
C PRO A 240 -22.06 7.66 -9.25
N PHE A 241 -22.47 6.97 -8.18
CA PHE A 241 -23.35 5.81 -8.30
C PHE A 241 -24.64 6.22 -9.02
N LYS A 242 -24.95 5.54 -10.12
CA LYS A 242 -26.27 5.63 -10.76
C LYS A 242 -27.21 4.73 -9.97
N ILE A 243 -28.15 5.33 -9.25
CA ILE A 243 -29.25 4.66 -8.55
C ILE A 243 -30.32 4.28 -9.58
#